data_AF-D7GXJ3-F1
#
_entry.id   AF-D7GXJ3-F1
#
_cell.length_a   1.000
_cell.length_b   1.000
_cell.length_c   1.000
_cell.angle_alpha   90.00
_cell.angle_beta   90.00
_cell.angle_gamma   90.00
#
_symmetry.space_group_name_H-M   'P 1'
#
loop_
_entity.id
_entity.type
_entity.pdbx_description
1 polymer ?
#
loop_
_entity_poly.entity_id
_entity_poly.type
_entity_poly.pdbx_seq_one_letter_code
_entity_poly.pdbx_strand_id
1 'polypeptide(L)'
;MEDQVEVIKSNKGGMKVIHKGYMYTVHKKRQCGGIRWRCAQRSLHCKGSISTGVDGPPKVNMPHNHLPDLHSVALARGRQSDDFGSLSHLLDVKFEEDPGIHLLIGKG
;
A
#
# COMPACT_ATOMS: atom_id res chain seq x y z
N MET A 1 -6.47 -13.71 -16.07
CA MET A 1 -5.40 -14.42 -15.34
C MET A 1 -4.76 -13.40 -14.42
N GLU A 2 -5.22 -13.26 -13.16
CA GLU A 2 -4.66 -12.36 -12.12
C GLU A 2 -5.46 -12.45 -10.80
N ASP A 3 -5.87 -13.66 -10.40
CA ASP A 3 -6.66 -13.88 -9.18
C ASP A 3 -5.76 -14.30 -8.02
N GLN A 4 -4.80 -13.44 -7.66
CA GLN A 4 -3.86 -13.68 -6.58
C GLN A 4 -3.95 -12.60 -5.51
N VAL A 5 -3.56 -12.94 -4.27
CA VAL A 5 -3.43 -12.00 -3.16
C VAL A 5 -1.96 -11.65 -2.97
N GLU A 6 -1.67 -10.36 -2.82
CA GLU A 6 -0.36 -9.88 -2.42
C GLU A 6 -0.35 -9.71 -0.90
N VAL A 7 0.56 -10.37 -0.19
CA VAL A 7 0.70 -10.23 1.27
C VAL A 7 1.62 -9.06 1.58
N ILE A 8 1.17 -8.16 2.46
CA ILE A 8 1.93 -7.00 2.88
C ILE A 8 1.97 -6.90 4.41
N LYS A 9 3.05 -6.35 4.96
CA LYS A 9 3.14 -6.04 6.39
C LYS A 9 2.56 -4.65 6.69
N SER A 10 1.84 -4.55 7.80
CA SER A 10 1.39 -3.28 8.38
C SER A 10 2.53 -2.62 9.14
N ASN A 11 2.46 -1.29 9.33
CA ASN A 11 3.42 -0.54 10.15
C ASN A 11 3.56 -1.08 11.59
N LYS A 12 2.52 -1.74 12.12
CA LYS A 12 2.53 -2.37 13.45
C LYS A 12 2.85 -3.87 13.42
N GLY A 13 3.44 -4.37 12.32
CA GLY A 13 3.79 -5.79 12.14
C GLY A 13 2.64 -6.73 11.80
N GLY A 14 1.38 -6.27 11.84
CA GLY A 14 0.22 -7.09 11.46
C GLY A 14 0.15 -7.41 9.96
N MET A 15 -0.42 -8.55 9.59
CA MET A 15 -0.59 -8.94 8.18
C MET A 15 -1.77 -8.22 7.51
N LYS A 16 -1.57 -7.85 6.25
CA LYS A 16 -2.58 -7.31 5.34
C LYS A 16 -2.44 -8.00 3.99
N VAL A 17 -3.48 -7.94 3.17
CA VAL A 17 -3.43 -8.39 1.78
C VAL A 17 -4.01 -7.36 0.83
N ILE A 18 -3.50 -7.34 -0.39
CA ILE A 18 -4.02 -6.55 -1.50
C ILE A 18 -4.57 -7.52 -2.55
N HIS A 19 -5.78 -7.26 -3.02
CA HIS A 19 -6.39 -8.02 -4.10
C HIS A 19 -7.30 -7.10 -4.93
N LYS A 20 -7.11 -7.06 -6.25
CA LYS A 20 -7.89 -6.23 -7.19
C LYS A 20 -7.97 -4.75 -6.78
N GLY A 21 -6.87 -4.20 -6.26
CA GLY A 21 -6.80 -2.81 -5.78
C GLY A 21 -7.48 -2.54 -4.44
N TYR A 22 -8.05 -3.56 -3.79
CA TYR A 22 -8.61 -3.44 -2.45
C TYR A 22 -7.63 -3.96 -1.41
N MET A 23 -7.58 -3.26 -0.27
CA MET A 23 -6.77 -3.66 0.87
C MET A 23 -7.65 -4.34 1.94
N TYR A 24 -7.14 -5.43 2.50
CA TYR A 24 -7.81 -6.20 3.52
C TYR A 24 -6.92 -6.42 4.75
N THR A 25 -7.56 -6.56 5.90
CA THR A 25 -6.95 -6.95 7.18
C THR A 25 -7.44 -8.32 7.62
N VAL A 26 -6.64 -9.02 8.43
CA VAL A 26 -7.02 -10.31 9.01
C VAL A 26 -8.29 -10.12 9.85
N HIS A 27 -9.31 -10.93 9.58
CA HIS A 27 -10.51 -11.00 10.42
C HIS A 27 -10.50 -12.25 11.30
N LYS A 28 -10.28 -13.43 10.72
CA LYS A 28 -10.24 -14.69 11.46
C LYS A 28 -9.37 -15.72 10.75
N LYS A 29 -8.53 -16.43 11.51
CA LYS A 29 -7.84 -17.65 11.04
C LYS A 29 -8.80 -18.83 11.21
N ARG A 30 -8.95 -19.66 10.18
CA ARG A 30 -9.78 -20.87 10.20
C ARG A 30 -8.94 -22.06 10.66
N GLN A 31 -9.57 -23.04 11.28
CA GLN A 31 -8.90 -24.27 11.75
C GLN A 31 -8.29 -25.07 10.59
N CYS A 32 -8.92 -25.05 9.40
CA CYS A 32 -8.42 -25.70 8.19
C CYS A 32 -7.31 -24.91 7.45
N GLY A 33 -6.54 -24.07 8.14
CA GLY A 33 -5.41 -23.32 7.56
C GLY A 33 -5.75 -22.06 6.74
N GLY A 34 -7.02 -21.86 6.37
CA GLY A 34 -7.44 -20.66 5.62
C GLY A 34 -7.57 -19.39 6.48
N ILE A 35 -7.53 -18.22 5.85
CA ILE A 35 -7.73 -16.92 6.54
C ILE A 35 -8.90 -16.19 5.91
N ARG A 36 -9.82 -15.69 6.75
CA ARG A 36 -10.84 -14.72 6.34
C ARG A 36 -10.30 -13.31 6.52
N TRP A 37 -10.36 -12.54 5.44
CA TRP A 37 -9.93 -11.16 5.36
C TRP A 37 -11.13 -10.24 5.23
N ARG A 38 -11.05 -9.05 5.82
CA ARG A 38 -12.08 -8.01 5.72
C ARG A 38 -11.49 -6.74 5.13
N CYS A 39 -12.30 -5.95 4.44
CA CYS A 39 -11.89 -4.67 3.91
C CYS A 39 -11.28 -3.76 5.01
N ALA A 40 -10.18 -3.09 4.67
CA ALA A 40 -9.53 -2.11 5.54
C ALA A 40 -10.34 -0.80 5.67
N GLN A 41 -11.13 -0.43 4.65
CA GLN A 41 -11.93 0.80 4.61
C GLN A 41 -13.23 0.67 5.41
N ARG A 42 -13.10 0.57 6.74
CA ARG A 42 -14.25 0.40 7.66
C ARG A 42 -15.06 1.68 7.86
N SER A 43 -14.43 2.84 7.72
CA SER A 43 -15.08 4.16 7.76
C SER A 43 -16.17 4.30 6.69
N LEU A 44 -16.00 3.64 5.54
CA LEU A 44 -16.99 3.59 4.46
C LEU A 44 -18.11 2.55 4.69
N HIS A 45 -18.22 2.03 5.91
CA HIS A 45 -19.16 0.96 6.28
C HIS A 45 -19.04 -0.29 5.39
N CYS A 46 -17.86 -0.50 4.80
CA CYS A 46 -17.64 -1.59 3.87
C CYS A 46 -17.66 -2.95 4.58
N LYS A 47 -18.40 -3.89 3.99
CA LYS A 47 -18.49 -5.29 4.42
C LYS A 47 -17.74 -6.24 3.47
N GLY A 48 -16.98 -5.69 2.52
CA GLY A 48 -16.18 -6.45 1.57
C GLY A 48 -15.25 -7.43 2.29
N SER A 49 -15.23 -8.68 1.83
CA SER A 49 -14.41 -9.73 2.44
C SER A 49 -14.03 -10.80 1.46
N ILE A 50 -12.84 -11.38 1.68
CA ILE A 50 -12.32 -12.51 0.92
C ILE A 50 -11.82 -13.59 1.88
N SER A 51 -11.65 -14.81 1.38
CA SER A 51 -11.04 -15.91 2.12
C SER A 51 -9.94 -16.54 1.28
N THR A 52 -8.78 -16.73 1.87
CA THR A 52 -7.66 -17.44 1.24
C THR A 52 -7.54 -18.83 1.86
N GLY A 53 -7.27 -19.83 1.02
CA GLY A 53 -6.89 -21.18 1.44
C GLY A 53 -5.37 -21.32 1.58
N VAL A 54 -4.89 -22.55 1.78
CA VAL A 54 -3.46 -22.87 1.78
C VAL A 54 -2.90 -22.80 0.36
N ASP A 55 -3.59 -23.43 -0.61
CA ASP A 55 -3.13 -23.52 -2.02
C ASP A 55 -4.20 -23.10 -3.04
N GLY A 56 -5.22 -22.36 -2.60
CA GLY A 56 -6.36 -21.98 -3.42
C GLY A 56 -6.41 -20.48 -3.74
N PRO A 57 -7.01 -20.09 -4.89
CA PRO A 57 -7.25 -18.69 -5.19
C PRO A 57 -8.14 -18.03 -4.12
N PRO A 58 -8.02 -16.71 -3.93
CA PRO A 58 -8.85 -15.98 -2.99
C PRO A 58 -10.32 -16.05 -3.40
N LYS A 59 -11.17 -16.54 -2.49
CA LYS A 59 -12.62 -16.53 -2.70
C LYS A 59 -13.21 -15.22 -2.21
N VAL A 60 -13.89 -14.48 -3.09
CA VAL A 60 -14.69 -13.33 -2.67
C VAL A 60 -15.92 -13.81 -1.90
N ASN A 61 -16.08 -13.34 -0.67
CA ASN A 61 -17.22 -13.66 0.18
C ASN A 61 -18.29 -12.57 0.13
N MET A 62 -17.87 -11.30 0.07
CA MET A 62 -18.76 -10.16 -0.02
C MET A 62 -18.13 -9.10 -0.92
N PRO A 63 -18.88 -8.50 -1.85
CA PRO A 63 -18.40 -7.41 -2.68
C PRO A 63 -18.19 -6.13 -1.86
N HIS A 64 -17.42 -5.20 -2.43
CA HIS A 64 -17.22 -3.87 -1.87
C HIS A 64 -18.35 -2.92 -2.30
N ASN A 65 -18.62 -1.92 -1.47
CA ASN A 65 -19.55 -0.81 -1.72
C ASN A 65 -18.81 0.50 -2.07
N HIS A 66 -17.53 0.42 -2.41
CA HIS A 66 -16.69 1.56 -2.74
C HIS A 66 -15.68 1.18 -3.82
N LEU A 67 -15.10 2.20 -4.47
CA LEU A 67 -14.04 2.02 -5.45
C LEU A 67 -12.72 1.60 -4.78
N PRO A 68 -11.83 0.92 -5.50
CA PRO A 68 -10.48 0.62 -5.03
C PRO A 68 -9.72 1.90 -4.64
N ASP A 69 -8.95 1.83 -3.57
CA ASP A 69 -8.11 2.94 -3.11
C ASP A 69 -6.65 2.69 -3.54
N LEU A 70 -6.39 2.98 -4.83
CA LEU A 70 -5.11 2.72 -5.47
C LEU A 70 -3.97 3.50 -4.84
N HIS A 71 -4.25 4.70 -4.32
CA HIS A 71 -3.26 5.53 -3.66
C HIS A 71 -2.75 4.86 -2.37
N SER A 72 -3.66 4.40 -1.50
CA SER A 72 -3.28 3.67 -0.28
C SER A 72 -2.58 2.35 -0.58
N VAL A 73 -2.96 1.66 -1.67
CA VAL A 73 -2.27 0.45 -2.14
C VAL A 73 -0.84 0.75 -2.57
N ALA A 74 -0.62 1.80 -3.37
CA ALA A 74 0.70 2.20 -3.82
C ALA A 74 1.61 2.58 -2.65
N LEU A 75 1.12 3.36 -1.69
CA LEU A 75 1.86 3.70 -0.47
C LEU A 75 2.24 2.47 0.34
N ALA A 76 1.31 1.50 0.47
CA ALA A 76 1.58 0.29 1.22
C ALA A 76 2.63 -0.60 0.54
N ARG A 77 2.66 -0.63 -0.80
CA ARG A 77 3.69 -1.32 -1.60
C ARG A 77 5.05 -0.64 -1.48
N GLY A 78 5.11 0.69 -1.62
CA GLY A 78 6.36 1.44 -1.50
C GLY A 78 7.02 1.36 -0.12
N ARG A 79 6.26 1.03 0.93
CA ARG A 79 6.84 0.73 2.27
C ARG A 79 7.52 -0.64 2.36
N GLN A 80 7.23 -1.55 1.43
CA GLN A 80 7.84 -2.88 1.42
C GLN A 80 9.14 -2.93 0.62
N SER A 81 9.43 -1.91 -0.19
CA SER A 81 10.75 -1.76 -0.79
C SER A 81 11.69 -1.20 0.27
N ASP A 82 12.50 -2.08 0.88
CA ASP A 82 13.66 -1.71 1.70
C ASP A 82 14.78 -1.03 0.87
N ASP A 83 14.55 -0.79 -0.43
CA ASP A 83 15.52 -0.27 -1.40
C ASP A 83 15.79 1.25 -1.30
N PHE A 84 15.36 1.92 -0.22
CA PHE A 84 15.77 3.31 0.00
C PHE A 84 17.26 3.41 0.38
N GLY A 85 17.88 2.32 0.83
CA GLY A 85 19.33 2.28 1.06
C GLY A 85 20.15 2.45 -0.23
N SER A 86 19.64 1.97 -1.37
CA SER A 86 20.38 2.01 -2.65
C SER A 86 20.20 3.33 -3.40
N LEU A 87 19.05 4.00 -3.26
CA LEU A 87 18.79 5.30 -3.91
C LEU A 87 19.54 6.48 -3.28
N SER A 88 20.11 6.31 -2.08
CA SER A 88 20.97 7.33 -1.46
C SER A 88 22.21 7.66 -2.30
N HIS A 89 22.71 6.70 -3.09
CA HIS A 89 23.88 6.89 -3.98
C HIS A 89 23.51 7.47 -5.35
N LEU A 90 22.22 7.47 -5.73
CA LEU A 90 21.77 7.98 -7.04
C LEU A 90 21.23 9.41 -6.96
N LEU A 91 21.06 9.94 -5.75
CA LEU A 91 20.70 11.33 -5.48
C LEU A 91 21.93 12.20 -5.16
N ASP A 92 23.09 11.90 -5.75
CA ASP A 92 24.19 12.87 -5.92
C ASP A 92 23.77 13.97 -6.91
N VAL A 93 22.72 14.71 -6.56
CA VAL A 93 22.43 16.00 -7.16
C VAL A 93 23.49 16.95 -6.63
N LYS A 94 24.55 17.16 -7.42
CA LYS A 94 25.46 18.28 -7.22
C LYS A 94 24.62 19.56 -7.32
N PHE A 95 24.34 20.16 -6.18
CA PHE A 95 23.80 21.50 -6.09
C PHE A 95 24.94 22.43 -6.50
N GLU A 96 25.04 22.75 -7.79
CA GLU A 96 25.89 23.86 -8.23
C GLU A 96 25.22 25.14 -7.71
N GLU A 97 25.82 25.75 -6.68
CA GLU A 97 25.53 27.13 -6.30
C GLU A 97 25.90 28.03 -7.48
N ASP A 98 24.91 28.57 -8.19
CA ASP A 98 25.10 29.72 -9.07
C ASP A 98 25.24 30.98 -8.22
N PRO A 99 26.44 31.60 -8.10
CA PRO A 99 26.60 32.82 -7.35
C PRO A 99 26.24 33.99 -8.27
N GLY A 100 24.97 34.39 -8.30
CA GLY A 100 24.65 35.70 -8.85
C GLY A 100 23.21 35.94 -9.26
N ILE A 101 22.41 36.49 -8.35
CA ILE A 101 21.59 37.69 -8.65
C ILE A 101 21.65 38.61 -7.42
N HIS A 102 22.47 39.64 -7.52
CA HIS A 102 22.43 40.80 -6.64
C HIS A 102 21.30 41.72 -7.12
N LEU A 103 20.14 41.70 -6.45
CA LEU A 103 19.07 42.65 -6.74
C LEU A 103 19.30 43.94 -5.96
N LEU A 104 19.87 44.94 -6.64
CA LEU A 104 19.95 46.31 -6.18
C LEU A 104 18.53 46.90 -6.09
N ILE A 105 18.05 47.20 -4.87
CA ILE A 105 16.84 48.00 -4.70
C ILE A 105 17.24 49.47 -4.73
N GLY A 106 16.93 50.10 -5.86
CA GLY A 106 17.07 51.54 -6.09
C GLY A 106 16.10 52.36 -5.23
N LYS A 107 16.56 53.57 -4.91
CA LYS A 107 15.91 54.58 -4.07
C LYS A 107 14.53 55.03 -4.58
N GLY A 108 13.68 55.42 -3.63
CA GLY A 108 12.53 56.32 -3.76
C GLY A 108 12.26 56.96 -2.42
#